data_AF-A0A0X8LBC6-F1
#
_entry.id   AF-A0A0X8LBC6-F1
#
_cell.length_a   1.000
_cell.length_b   1.000
_cell.length_c   1.000
_cell.angle_alpha   90.00
_cell.angle_beta   90.00
_cell.angle_gamma   90.00
#
_symmetry.space_group_name_H-M   'P 1'
#
loop_
_entity.id
_entity.type
_entity.pdbx_description
1 polymer ?
#
loop_
_entity_poly.entity_id
_entity_poly.type
_entity_poly.pdbx_seq_one_letter_code
_entity_poly.pdbx_strand_id
1 'polypeptide(L)' 'MNIAVINFSGNVGKSTIARHLLAPRVRDAKVIAVESINADDGAQETDEKFRGRQFSELQARLLSGITWWLT' A
#
# COMPACT_ATOMS: atom_id res chain seq x y z
N MET A 1 -2.00 7.33 10.21
CA MET A 1 -3.12 6.37 10.28
C MET A 1 -2.90 5.33 9.19
N ASN A 2 -2.91 4.05 9.54
CA ASN A 2 -2.65 2.96 8.58
C ASN A 2 -3.99 2.38 8.13
N ILE A 3 -4.23 2.29 6.83
CA ILE A 3 -5.46 1.76 6.25
C ILE A 3 -5.08 0.65 5.26
N ALA A 4 -5.66 -0.53 5.43
CA ALA A 4 -5.45 -1.68 4.55
C ALA A 4 -6.71 -1.96 3.72
N VAL A 5 -6.56 -2.08 2.40
CA VAL A 5 -7.61 -2.52 1.48
C VAL A 5 -7.28 -3.93 1.02
N ILE A 6 -8.05 -4.91 1.49
CA ILE A 6 -7.75 -6.34 1.30
C ILE A 6 -8.90 -7.01 0.53
N ASN A 7 -8.56 -7.80 -0.49
CA ASN A 7 -9.50 -8.71 -1.16
C ASN A 7 -8.72 -9.85 -1.82
N PHE A 8 -9.25 -11.07 -1.76
CA PHE A 8 -8.69 -12.28 -2.37
C PHE A 8 -8.90 -12.38 -3.89
N SER A 9 -9.76 -11.54 -4.47
CA SER A 9 -10.07 -11.54 -5.90
C SER A 9 -9.31 -10.44 -6.68
N GLY A 10 -8.95 -10.76 -7.93
CA GLY A 10 -8.35 -9.84 -8.89
C GLY A 10 -9.38 -8.84 -9.43
N ASN A 11 -8.91 -7.66 -9.85
CA ASN A 11 -9.69 -6.63 -10.55
C ASN A 11 -10.99 -6.11 -9.89
N VAL A 12 -11.18 -6.32 -8.59
CA VAL A 12 -12.34 -5.84 -7.82
C VAL A 12 -12.27 -4.35 -7.42
N GLY A 13 -11.32 -3.59 -7.96
CA GLY A 13 -11.19 -2.15 -7.68
C GLY A 13 -10.46 -1.78 -6.38
N LYS A 14 -9.66 -2.67 -5.80
CA LYS A 14 -8.83 -2.36 -4.60
C LYS A 14 -7.99 -1.10 -4.80
N SER A 15 -7.24 -1.05 -5.89
CA SER A 15 -6.37 0.08 -6.24
C SER A 15 -7.17 1.36 -6.46
N THR A 16 -8.37 1.25 -7.06
CA THR A 16 -9.28 2.38 -7.27
C THR A 16 -9.74 2.99 -5.95
N ILE A 17 -10.20 2.16 -5.00
CA ILE A 17 -10.63 2.63 -3.68
C ILE A 17 -9.45 3.23 -2.91
N ALA A 18 -8.29 2.55 -2.90
CA ALA A 18 -7.11 3.05 -2.20
C ALA A 18 -6.67 4.42 -2.73
N ARG A 19 -6.54 4.57 -4.06
CA ARG A 19 -6.00 5.78 -4.69
C ARG A 19 -7.01 6.90 -4.83
N HIS A 20 -8.24 6.61 -5.25
CA HIS A 20 -9.21 7.65 -5.63
C HIS A 20 -10.24 7.95 -4.54
N LEU A 21 -10.43 7.06 -3.57
CA LEU A 21 -11.34 7.31 -2.45
C LEU A 21 -10.57 7.64 -1.17
N LEU A 22 -9.64 6.78 -0.75
CA LEU A 22 -9.04 6.86 0.58
C LEU A 22 -7.86 7.84 0.64
N ALA A 23 -6.88 7.73 -0.27
CA ALA A 23 -5.67 8.55 -0.24
C ALA A 23 -5.95 10.08 -0.23
N PRO A 24 -6.89 10.62 -1.02
CA PRO A 24 -7.19 12.07 -1.01
C PRO A 24 -7.80 12.57 0.30
N ARG A 25 -8.29 11.66 1.15
CA ARG A 25 -8.96 11.97 2.43
C ARG A 25 -8.05 11.78 3.64
N VAL A 26 -6.83 11.31 3.42
CA VAL A 26 -5.85 11.09 4.47
C VAL A 26 -4.67 12.02 4.21
N ARG A 27 -4.40 12.91 5.17
CA ARG A 27 -3.29 13.86 5.07
C ARG A 27 -1.97 13.10 4.89
N ASP A 28 -1.19 13.51 3.88
CA ASP A 28 0.11 12.93 3.54
C ASP A 28 0.10 11.42 3.27
N ALA A 29 -1.02 10.89 2.76
CA ALA A 29 -1.16 9.47 2.48
C ALA A 29 -0.16 8.96 1.44
N LYS A 30 0.50 7.85 1.79
CA LYS A 30 1.31 7.04 0.88
C LYS A 30 0.56 5.75 0.56
N VAL A 31 0.36 5.48 -0.73
CA VAL A 31 -0.28 4.24 -1.19
C VAL A 31 0.80 3.20 -1.42
N ILE A 32 0.70 2.09 -0.70
CA ILE A 32 1.63 0.95 -0.82
C ILE A 32 0.86 -0.23 -1.39
N ALA A 33 1.26 -0.68 -2.58
CA ALA A 33 0.69 -1.86 -3.22
C ALA A 33 1.47 -3.10 -2.78
N VAL A 34 0.79 -4.01 -2.09
CA VAL A 34 1.33 -5.33 -1.73
C VAL A 34 0.73 -6.35 -2.68
N GLU A 35 1.55 -6.86 -3.58
CA GLU A 35 1.12 -7.86 -4.57
C GLU A 35 1.98 -9.12 -4.48
N SER A 36 1.35 -10.27 -4.74
CA SER A 36 2.06 -11.54 -4.73
C SER A 36 3.03 -11.63 -5.91
N ILE A 37 2.59 -11.39 -7.16
CA ILE A 37 3.42 -11.61 -8.36
C ILE A 37 3.01 -10.74 -9.59
N ASN A 38 1.74 -10.31 -9.71
CA ASN A 38 1.21 -9.76 -10.98
C ASN A 38 1.38 -8.24 -11.10
N ALA A 39 2.56 -7.81 -11.54
CA ALA A 39 2.82 -6.43 -11.88
C ALA A 39 2.33 -6.10 -13.29
N ASP A 40 1.06 -5.72 -13.50
CA ASP A 40 0.71 -5.00 -14.74
C ASP A 40 -0.50 -4.03 -14.70
N ASP A 41 -1.39 -4.06 -13.70
CA ASP A 41 -2.58 -3.18 -13.78
C ASP A 41 -2.44 -1.87 -12.99
N GLY A 42 -1.93 -0.83 -13.66
CA GLY A 42 -2.25 0.57 -13.31
C GLY A 42 -1.43 1.22 -12.18
N ALA A 43 -0.19 0.76 -11.98
CA ALA A 43 0.72 1.44 -11.06
C ALA A 43 1.27 2.72 -11.68
N GLN A 44 1.13 3.84 -10.96
CA GLN A 44 1.84 5.07 -11.32
C GLN A 44 3.26 5.04 -10.75
N GLU A 45 4.15 5.83 -11.34
CA GLU A 45 5.57 5.92 -10.95
C GLU A 45 5.77 6.29 -9.46
N THR A 46 4.74 6.84 -8.82
CA THR A 46 4.71 7.23 -7.41
C THR A 46 4.45 6.08 -6.42
N ASP A 47 4.10 4.88 -6.91
CA ASP A 47 3.73 3.75 -6.05
C ASP A 47 4.96 2.93 -5.64
N GLU A 48 5.20 2.84 -4.33
CA GLU A 48 6.11 1.81 -3.82
C GLU A 48 5.44 0.43 -3.91
N LYS A 49 5.96 -0.41 -4.83
CA LYS A 49 5.53 -1.81 -4.98
C LYS A 49 6.37 -2.70 -4.08
N PHE A 50 5.72 -3.38 -3.13
CA PHE A 50 6.37 -4.39 -2.30
C PHE A 50 5.96 -5.78 -2.79
N ARG A 51 6.95 -6.62 -3.14
CA ARG A 51 6.72 -8.05 -3.41
C ARG A 51 6.51 -8.80 -2.09
N GLY A 52 5.89 -9.98 -2.14
CA GLY A 52 5.61 -10.80 -0.94
C GLY A 52 6.81 -11.04 0.00
N ARG A 53 8.05 -11.06 -0.49
CA ARG A 53 9.27 -11.16 0.36
C ARG A 53 9.58 -9.89 1.17
N GLN A 54 9.16 -8.73 0.68
CA GLN A 54 9.34 -7.44 1.36
C GLN A 54 8.12 -7.10 2.25
N PHE A 55 7.07 -7.92 2.21
CA PHE A 55 5.89 -7.74 3.05
C PHE A 55 6.21 -7.86 4.55
N SER A 56 7.09 -8.79 4.94
CA SER A 56 7.49 -8.94 6.35
C SER A 56 8.13 -7.67 6.90
N GLU A 57 8.91 -6.96 6.08
CA GLU A 57 9.52 -5.68 6.47
C GLU A 57 8.47 -4.58 6.60
N LEU A 58 7.54 -4.49 5.64
CA LEU A 58 6.40 -3.59 5.73
C LEU A 58 5.56 -3.86 6.99
N GLN A 59 5.28 -5.13 7.28
CA GLN A 59 4.53 -5.55 8.45
C GLN A 59 5.25 -5.14 9.74
N ALA A 60 6.55 -5.39 9.84
CA ALA A 60 7.37 -4.97 10.97
C ALA A 60 7.34 -3.44 11.14
N ARG A 61 7.46 -2.68 10.04
CA ARG A 61 7.36 -1.21 10.04
C ARG A 61 6.00 -0.75 10.59
N LEU A 62 4.90 -1.32 10.09
CA LEU A 62 3.54 -0.96 10.50
C LEU A 62 3.25 -1.31 11.97
N LEU A 63 3.78 -2.43 12.47
CA LEU A 63 3.58 -2.88 13.85
C LEU A 63 4.51 -2.19 14.85
N SER A 64 5.67 -1.69 14.42
CA SER A 64 6.66 -1.08 15.31
C SER A 64 6.17 0.23 15.95
N GLY A 65 5.15 0.89 15.39
CA GLY A 65 4.65 2.19 15.87
C GLY A 65 5.68 3.34 15.82
N ILE A 66 6.92 3.08 15.39
CA ILE A 66 8.00 4.06 15.35
C ILE A 66 7.97 4.79 14.01
N THR A 67 7.75 6.10 14.08
CA THR A 67 7.83 7.00 12.93
C THR A 67 9.29 7.41 12.75
N TRP A 68 10.04 6.69 11.91
CA TRP A 68 11.48 6.95 11.66
C TRP A 68 11.77 8.21 10.84
N TRP A 69 10.79 9.08 10.57
CA TRP A 69 10.96 10.33 9.81
C TRP A 69 11.69 11.45 10.61
N LEU A 70 12.39 11.12 11.70
CA LEU A 70 13.07 12.07 12.59
C LEU A 70 14.60 11.93 12.59
N THR A 71 15.19 11.27 11.60
CA THR A 71 16.65 11.30 11.35
C THR A 71 16.92 11.67 9.91
#